data_AF-K1ZIU9-F1
#
_entry.id   AF-K1ZIU9-F1
#
_cell.length_a   1.000
_cell.length_b   1.000
_cell.length_c   1.000
_cell.angle_alpha   90.00
_cell.angle_beta   90.00
_cell.angle_gamma   90.00
#
_symmetry.space_group_name_H-M   'P 1'
#
loop_
_entity.id
_entity.type
_entity.pdbx_description
1 polymer ?
#
loop_
_entity_poly.entity_id
_entity_poly.type
_entity_poly.pdbx_seq_one_letter_code
_entity_poly.pdbx_strand_id
1 'polypeptide(L)'
;MQNAKIVGYFRIAVFFILILFPALQCLARPLSIIASQEAEFQLEEVAAGLGVVWGMAFIGPAELLFTERQGKVKKLSLATGKIEEIPGAPEVWAKGQGGLLDVAVQQGYSPGDWIYFTYSKPQGSGAATTLGR
;
A
#
# COMPACT_ATOMS: atom_id res chain seq x y z
N MET A 1 -44.28 -39.30 6.63
CA MET A 1 -42.87 -39.45 7.07
C MET A 1 -41.87 -38.47 6.42
N GLN A 2 -42.19 -37.85 5.28
CA GLN A 2 -41.27 -36.96 4.53
C GLN A 2 -41.06 -35.58 5.21
N ASN A 3 -42.10 -35.03 5.84
CA ASN A 3 -42.06 -33.72 6.50
C ASN A 3 -41.15 -33.68 7.75
N ALA A 4 -41.01 -34.79 8.47
CA ALA A 4 -40.15 -34.88 9.65
C ALA A 4 -38.65 -34.82 9.29
N LYS A 5 -38.26 -35.35 8.13
CA LYS A 5 -36.87 -35.29 7.64
C LYS A 5 -36.51 -33.89 7.17
N ILE A 6 -37.43 -33.19 6.50
CA ILE A 6 -37.23 -31.82 6.01
C ILE A 6 -37.02 -30.83 7.17
N VAL A 7 -37.82 -30.96 8.24
CA VAL A 7 -37.66 -30.13 9.46
C VAL A 7 -36.33 -30.43 10.16
N GLY A 8 -35.87 -31.69 10.14
CA GLY A 8 -34.55 -32.08 10.67
C GLY A 8 -33.39 -31.43 9.90
N TYR A 9 -33.41 -31.49 8.57
CA TYR A 9 -32.38 -30.86 7.74
C TYR A 9 -32.38 -29.34 7.88
N PHE A 10 -33.56 -28.72 7.97
CA PHE A 10 -33.67 -27.27 8.19
C PHE A 10 -33.06 -26.84 9.54
N ARG A 11 -33.31 -27.62 10.61
CA ARG A 11 -32.71 -27.36 11.93
C ARG A 11 -31.18 -27.52 11.94
N ILE A 12 -30.66 -28.53 11.24
CA ILE A 12 -29.20 -28.75 11.12
C ILE A 12 -28.54 -27.63 10.29
N ALA A 13 -29.16 -27.23 9.18
CA ALA A 13 -28.66 -26.14 8.34
C ALA A 13 -28.64 -24.79 9.08
N VAL A 14 -29.70 -24.48 9.85
CA VAL A 14 -29.73 -23.28 10.69
C VAL A 14 -28.66 -23.32 11.78
N PHE A 15 -28.39 -24.49 12.37
CA PHE A 15 -27.34 -24.66 13.37
C PHE A 15 -25.93 -24.45 12.78
N PHE A 16 -25.67 -24.96 11.57
CA PHE A 16 -24.41 -24.71 10.85
C PHE A 16 -24.24 -23.24 10.46
N ILE A 17 -25.32 -22.58 10.00
CA ILE A 17 -25.29 -21.14 9.66
C ILE A 17 -25.00 -20.30 10.91
N LEU A 18 -25.60 -20.62 12.06
CA LEU A 18 -25.37 -19.90 13.32
C LEU A 18 -23.95 -20.09 13.89
N ILE A 19 -23.26 -21.19 13.56
CA ILE A 19 -21.87 -21.43 13.97
C ILE A 19 -20.85 -20.83 12.97
N LEU A 20 -21.16 -20.82 11.66
CA LEU A 20 -20.29 -20.23 10.64
C LEU A 20 -20.30 -18.69 10.64
N PHE A 21 -21.42 -18.07 11.04
CA PHE A 21 -21.55 -16.61 11.05
C PHE A 21 -20.61 -15.85 12.00
N PRO A 22 -20.42 -16.25 13.28
CA PRO A 22 -19.48 -15.58 14.17
C PRO A 22 -18.00 -15.76 13.75
N ALA A 23 -17.67 -16.85 13.06
CA ALA A 23 -16.31 -17.06 12.53
C ALA A 23 -15.93 -16.04 11.45
N LEU A 24 -16.90 -15.55 10.65
CA LEU A 24 -16.66 -14.47 9.70
C LEU A 24 -16.45 -13.11 10.37
N GLN A 25 -17.12 -12.85 11.51
CA GLN A 25 -17.00 -11.57 12.21
C GLN A 25 -15.63 -11.37 12.86
N CYS A 26 -14.92 -12.46 13.18
CA CYS A 26 -13.59 -12.41 13.79
C CYS A 26 -12.49 -11.95 12.83
N LEU A 27 -12.74 -11.96 11.51
CA LEU A 27 -11.80 -11.46 10.50
C LEU A 27 -11.93 -9.95 10.22
N ALA A 28 -12.94 -9.28 10.77
CA ALA A 28 -13.11 -7.84 10.57
C ALA A 28 -12.06 -7.07 11.37
N ARG A 29 -11.14 -6.38 10.68
CA ARG A 29 -10.23 -5.44 11.34
C ARG A 29 -11.06 -4.31 11.95
N PRO A 30 -10.82 -3.93 13.22
CA PRO A 30 -11.50 -2.81 13.83
C PRO A 30 -11.18 -1.55 13.03
N LEU A 31 -12.24 -0.88 12.58
CA LEU A 31 -12.13 0.38 11.86
C LEU A 31 -11.57 1.44 12.81
N SER A 32 -10.40 1.98 12.50
CA SER A 32 -9.84 3.08 13.29
C SER A 32 -10.45 4.38 12.78
N ILE A 33 -11.28 5.04 13.58
CA ILE A 33 -11.82 6.36 13.25
C ILE A 33 -10.95 7.43 13.89
N ILE A 34 -10.50 8.39 13.07
CA ILE A 34 -9.87 9.62 13.54
C ILE A 34 -10.79 10.80 13.20
N ALA A 35 -11.03 11.67 14.17
CA ALA A 35 -11.90 12.83 13.99
C ALA A 35 -11.09 14.13 13.94
N SER A 36 -11.43 15.00 13.01
CA SER A 36 -11.07 16.42 13.03
C SER A 36 -12.23 17.24 13.56
N GLN A 37 -12.08 18.56 13.63
CA GLN A 37 -13.20 19.45 13.99
C GLN A 37 -14.33 19.42 12.95
N GLU A 38 -14.01 19.05 11.70
CA GLU A 38 -14.93 19.18 10.55
C GLU A 38 -15.38 17.83 9.98
N ALA A 39 -14.63 16.74 10.19
CA ALA A 39 -14.93 15.44 9.59
C ALA A 39 -14.34 14.26 10.38
N GLU A 40 -14.94 13.09 10.19
CA GLU A 40 -14.40 11.81 10.63
C GLU A 40 -13.76 11.08 9.44
N PHE A 41 -12.61 10.47 9.68
CA PHE A 41 -11.87 9.68 8.69
C PHE A 41 -11.71 8.25 9.17
N GLN A 42 -11.84 7.33 8.22
CA GLN A 42 -11.46 5.94 8.41
C GLN A 42 -9.97 5.80 8.13
N LEU A 43 -9.21 5.38 9.13
CA LEU A 43 -7.80 5.10 9.04
C LEU A 43 -7.59 3.61 8.81
N GLU A 44 -6.95 3.28 7.70
CA GLU A 44 -6.52 1.93 7.36
C GLU A 44 -5.01 1.91 7.16
N GLU A 45 -4.32 1.03 7.89
CA GLU A 45 -2.92 0.75 7.64
C GLU A 45 -2.79 -0.16 6.43
N VAL A 46 -2.27 0.38 5.33
CA VAL A 46 -2.04 -0.35 4.07
C VAL A 46 -0.67 -1.02 3.99
N ALA A 47 0.29 -0.54 4.77
CA ALA A 47 1.67 -1.06 4.84
C ALA A 47 2.37 -0.59 6.12
N ALA A 48 3.26 -1.42 6.66
CA ALA A 48 4.07 -1.14 7.84
C ALA A 48 5.51 -1.62 7.66
N GLY A 49 6.41 -1.23 8.58
CA GLY A 49 7.81 -1.63 8.56
C GLY A 49 8.61 -1.02 7.40
N LEU A 50 8.17 0.12 6.88
CA LEU A 50 8.83 0.85 5.80
C LEU A 50 10.02 1.65 6.32
N GLY A 51 10.93 2.01 5.40
CA GLY A 51 11.96 3.01 5.68
C GLY A 51 11.38 4.43 5.78
N VAL A 52 12.23 5.43 5.56
CA VAL A 52 11.76 6.83 5.46
C VAL A 52 11.14 7.04 4.09
N VAL A 53 9.82 6.86 3.97
CA VAL A 53 9.07 7.11 2.72
C VAL A 53 9.09 8.61 2.39
N TRP A 54 9.25 8.96 1.11
CA TRP A 54 9.34 10.37 0.67
C TRP A 54 8.31 10.73 -0.41
N GLY A 55 8.41 10.12 -1.60
CA GLY A 55 7.50 10.34 -2.72
C GLY A 55 6.62 9.13 -2.99
N MET A 56 5.43 9.37 -3.55
CA MET A 56 4.47 8.33 -3.92
C MET A 56 3.75 8.70 -5.23
N ALA A 57 3.58 7.72 -6.12
CA ALA A 57 2.86 7.87 -7.38
C ALA A 57 2.01 6.63 -7.69
N PHE A 58 0.75 6.84 -8.05
CA PHE A 58 -0.11 5.75 -8.50
C PHE A 58 0.24 5.33 -9.92
N ILE A 59 0.44 4.03 -10.12
CA ILE A 59 0.69 3.42 -11.43
C ILE A 59 -0.46 2.52 -11.89
N GLY A 60 -1.56 2.52 -11.13
CA GLY A 60 -2.80 1.84 -11.41
C GLY A 60 -3.81 2.05 -10.28
N PRO A 61 -5.04 1.51 -10.40
CA PRO A 61 -6.08 1.71 -9.39
C PRO A 61 -5.75 1.18 -7.99
N ALA A 62 -4.91 0.14 -7.91
CA ALA A 62 -4.51 -0.51 -6.65
C ALA A 62 -3.00 -0.77 -6.57
N GLU A 63 -2.21 -0.05 -7.38
CA GLU A 63 -0.75 -0.15 -7.39
C GLU A 63 -0.12 1.24 -7.21
N LEU A 64 0.81 1.32 -6.26
CA LEU A 64 1.51 2.53 -5.87
C LEU A 64 3.02 2.29 -5.99
N LEU A 65 3.75 3.22 -6.60
CA LEU A 65 5.18 3.35 -6.44
C LEU A 65 5.47 4.29 -5.28
N PHE A 66 6.48 3.96 -4.48
CA PHE A 66 7.01 4.87 -3.49
C PHE A 66 8.52 4.81 -3.41
N THR A 67 9.11 5.91 -2.96
CA THR A 67 10.54 6.04 -2.71
C THR A 67 10.82 6.02 -1.22
N GLU A 68 11.94 5.40 -0.84
CA GLU A 68 12.53 5.57 0.49
C GLU A 68 13.79 6.40 0.36
N ARG A 69 13.97 7.37 1.27
CA ARG A 69 15.07 8.36 1.27
C ARG A 69 16.46 7.73 1.13
N GLN A 70 16.63 6.49 1.60
CA GLN A 70 17.87 5.73 1.51
C GLN A 70 18.21 5.20 0.11
N GLY A 71 17.43 5.53 -0.93
CA GLY A 71 17.74 5.14 -2.32
C GLY A 71 16.95 3.95 -2.85
N LYS A 72 15.81 3.62 -2.25
CA LYS A 72 15.00 2.47 -2.69
C LYS A 72 13.73 2.91 -3.38
N VAL A 73 13.40 2.25 -4.48
CA VAL A 73 12.09 2.36 -5.15
C VAL A 73 11.34 1.07 -4.87
N LYS A 74 10.09 1.17 -4.46
CA LYS A 74 9.26 0.01 -4.14
C LYS A 74 7.87 0.16 -4.73
N LYS A 75 7.26 -0.96 -5.09
CA LYS A 75 5.86 -1.08 -5.49
C LYS A 75 5.04 -1.66 -4.35
N LEU A 76 3.89 -1.08 -4.07
CA LEU A 76 2.90 -1.56 -3.11
C LEU A 76 1.60 -1.91 -3.85
N SER A 77 1.06 -3.09 -3.58
CA SER A 77 -0.31 -3.45 -3.93
C SER A 77 -1.24 -3.06 -2.78
N LEU A 78 -2.14 -2.10 -3.02
CA LEU A 78 -3.10 -1.64 -2.00
C LEU A 78 -4.13 -2.71 -1.62
N ALA A 79 -4.41 -3.65 -2.53
CA ALA A 79 -5.34 -4.74 -2.27
C ALA A 79 -4.79 -5.83 -1.35
N THR A 80 -3.46 -6.02 -1.34
CA THR A 80 -2.82 -7.15 -0.63
C THR A 80 -1.81 -6.73 0.42
N GLY A 81 -1.39 -5.46 0.44
CA GLY A 81 -0.28 -4.97 1.25
C GLY A 81 1.10 -5.48 0.78
N LYS A 82 1.17 -6.21 -0.34
CA LYS A 82 2.43 -6.78 -0.85
C LYS A 82 3.34 -5.67 -1.34
N ILE A 83 4.59 -5.71 -0.89
CA ILE A 83 5.65 -4.77 -1.27
C ILE A 83 6.73 -5.50 -2.05
N GLU A 84 7.16 -4.92 -3.17
CA GLU A 84 8.23 -5.42 -4.02
C GLU A 84 9.25 -4.29 -4.26
N GLU A 85 10.53 -4.56 -4.03
CA GLU A 85 11.59 -3.61 -4.36
C GLU A 85 11.86 -3.63 -5.88
N ILE A 86 11.91 -2.45 -6.49
CA ILE A 86 12.21 -2.29 -7.91
C ILE A 86 13.71 -1.99 -8.05
N PRO A 87 14.47 -2.83 -8.78
CA PRO A 87 15.88 -2.59 -9.00
C PRO A 87 16.11 -1.40 -9.96
N GLY A 88 17.33 -0.85 -9.94
CA GLY A 88 17.73 0.21 -10.87
C GLY A 88 17.43 1.63 -10.41
N ALA A 89 17.10 1.83 -9.12
CA ALA A 89 17.05 3.16 -8.53
C ALA A 89 18.41 3.90 -8.67
N PRO A 90 18.41 5.23 -8.83
CA PRO A 90 19.65 6.00 -8.95
C PRO A 90 20.48 5.94 -7.66
N GLU A 91 21.79 6.06 -7.80
CA GLU A 91 22.67 6.26 -6.64
C GLU A 91 22.39 7.63 -6.01
N VAL A 92 22.21 7.65 -4.68
CA VAL A 92 21.81 8.87 -3.95
C VAL A 92 22.77 9.20 -2.81
N TRP A 93 22.88 10.50 -2.52
CA TRP A 93 23.55 11.02 -1.33
C TRP A 93 22.56 11.11 -0.17
N ALA A 94 22.38 10.01 0.56
CA ALA A 94 21.43 9.91 1.66
C ALA A 94 21.96 10.48 3.00
N LYS A 95 22.25 11.79 3.07
CA LYS A 95 22.69 12.47 4.30
C LYS A 95 21.79 13.65 4.66
N GLY A 96 21.52 13.84 5.95
CA GLY A 96 20.62 14.89 6.43
C GLY A 96 19.25 14.78 5.77
N GLN A 97 18.85 15.82 5.03
CA GLN A 97 17.60 15.87 4.25
C GLN A 97 17.75 15.28 2.84
N GLY A 98 18.96 14.99 2.39
CA GLY A 98 19.22 14.43 1.05
C GLY A 98 18.91 12.94 0.95
N GLY A 99 18.72 12.47 -0.28
CA GLY A 99 18.41 11.08 -0.57
C GLY A 99 17.66 10.90 -1.90
N LEU A 100 16.94 9.79 -2.03
CA LEU A 100 15.92 9.63 -3.06
C LEU A 100 14.64 10.32 -2.62
N LEU A 101 14.12 11.19 -3.48
CA LEU A 101 13.06 12.12 -3.14
C LEU A 101 11.81 11.79 -3.97
N ASP A 102 11.29 12.72 -4.76
CA ASP A 102 9.97 12.56 -5.39
C ASP A 102 9.98 11.47 -6.46
N VAL A 103 8.81 10.89 -6.72
CA VAL A 103 8.55 10.04 -7.87
C VAL A 103 7.30 10.54 -8.59
N ALA A 104 7.40 10.65 -9.92
CA ALA A 104 6.29 11.07 -10.76
C ALA A 104 6.17 10.16 -11.99
N VAL A 105 4.93 9.91 -12.40
CA VAL A 105 4.61 9.21 -13.64
C VAL A 105 3.69 10.09 -14.48
N GLN A 106 3.69 9.84 -15.79
CA GLN A 106 2.75 10.54 -16.68
C GLN A 106 1.30 10.15 -16.41
N GLN A 107 0.35 11.01 -16.80
CA GLN A 107 -1.06 10.65 -16.77
C GLN A 107 -1.33 9.46 -17.70
N GLY A 108 -2.10 8.49 -17.22
CA GLY A 108 -2.38 7.27 -17.99
C GLY A 108 -1.20 6.31 -18.10
N TYR A 109 -0.27 6.35 -17.14
CA TYR A 109 0.89 5.45 -17.06
C TYR A 109 0.57 4.01 -17.49
N SER A 110 1.44 3.48 -18.34
CA SER A 110 1.46 2.11 -18.82
C SER A 110 2.84 1.49 -18.59
N PRO A 111 2.93 0.16 -18.36
CA PRO A 111 4.22 -0.50 -18.20
C PRO A 111 5.17 -0.22 -19.38
N GLY A 112 6.37 0.27 -19.08
CA GLY A 112 7.36 0.68 -20.07
C GLY A 112 7.47 2.19 -20.26
N ASP A 113 6.52 2.97 -19.73
CA ASP A 113 6.63 4.43 -19.68
C ASP A 113 7.74 4.87 -18.73
N TRP A 114 8.20 6.11 -18.93
CA TRP A 114 9.18 6.72 -18.04
C TRP A 114 8.57 7.02 -16.66
N ILE A 115 9.36 6.71 -15.63
CA ILE A 115 9.11 7.10 -14.25
C ILE A 115 10.20 8.11 -13.90
N TYR A 116 9.82 9.27 -13.40
CA TYR A 116 10.75 10.35 -13.09
C TYR A 116 11.02 10.41 -11.60
N PHE A 117 12.26 10.70 -11.24
CA PHE A 117 12.69 10.83 -9.85
C PHE A 117 13.40 12.15 -9.63
N THR A 118 13.19 12.75 -8.47
CA THR A 118 14.11 13.76 -7.94
C THR A 118 14.99 13.12 -6.87
N TYR A 119 16.25 13.50 -6.81
CA TYR A 119 17.18 12.96 -5.82
C TYR A 119 18.39 13.88 -5.60
N SER A 120 19.03 13.70 -4.46
CA SER A 120 20.34 14.27 -4.17
C SER A 120 21.41 13.38 -4.82
N LYS A 121 21.92 13.78 -5.99
CA LYS A 121 22.96 13.04 -6.70
C LYS A 121 24.32 13.29 -6.05
N PRO A 122 25.11 12.26 -5.70
CA PRO A 122 26.47 12.45 -5.21
C PRO A 122 27.32 13.25 -6.21
N GLN A 123 28.01 14.28 -5.73
CA GLN A 123 28.92 15.09 -6.54
C GLN A 123 30.14 15.51 -5.71
N GLY A 124 31.27 14.81 -5.92
CA GLY A 124 32.48 15.03 -5.12
C GLY A 124 32.22 14.79 -3.64
N SER A 125 32.47 15.80 -2.80
CA SER A 125 32.20 15.76 -1.35
C SER A 125 30.78 16.18 -0.96
N GLY A 126 29.93 16.53 -1.93
CA GLY A 126 28.58 17.04 -1.71
C GLY A 126 27.54 16.36 -2.57
N ALA A 127 26.45 17.07 -2.86
CA ALA A 127 25.36 16.59 -3.70
C ALA A 127 24.73 17.72 -4.52
N ALA A 128 24.09 17.35 -5.62
CA ALA A 128 23.28 18.25 -6.44
C ALA A 128 21.84 17.73 -6.56
N THR A 129 20.87 18.64 -6.52
CA THR A 129 19.48 18.32 -6.85
C THR A 129 19.40 17.92 -8.31
N THR A 130 18.91 16.71 -8.56
CA THR A 130 18.85 16.12 -9.90
C THR A 130 17.45 15.60 -10.18
N LEU A 131 17.00 15.76 -11.42
CA LEU A 131 15.86 15.05 -11.99
C LEU A 131 16.39 13.97 -12.93
N GLY A 132 15.92 12.73 -12.77
CA GLY A 132 16.29 11.58 -13.60
C GLY A 132 15.07 10.72 -13.93
N ARG A 133 15.28 9.65 -14.70
CA ARG A 133 14.29 8.65 -15.07
C ARG A 133 14.94 7.29 -15.27
#